data_AF-A0A938H9L3-F1
#
_entry.id   AF-A0A938H9L3-F1
#
_cell.length_a   1.000
_cell.length_b   1.000
_cell.length_c   1.000
_cell.angle_alpha   90.00
_cell.angle_beta   90.00
_cell.angle_gamma   90.00
#
_symmetry.space_group_name_H-M   'P 1'
#
loop_
_entity.id
_entity.type
_entity.pdbx_description
1 polymer ?
#
loop_
_entity_poly.entity_id
_entity_poly.type
_entity_poly.pdbx_seq_one_letter_code
_entity_poly.pdbx_strand_id
1 'polypeptide(L)'
;PCDHPLHDENLPHNHHPKDHAATEPLHRLTSQDSALWLKNARSWGLMISLSIHGLIEGIPLSGLENPRAAALPLMPLLLGIVLHKAPTTFALAALLLRQKVSPLMLWSAVLWVACCTPLGLWIGHKLGHTGQDNQEILHALMALATGSFLQIASTILFESSNNHKFNWLQMFGALLGAYLAYFMGH
;
A
#
# COMPACT_ATOMS: atom_id res chain seq x y z
N PRO A 1 -44.12 37.65 -76.15
CA PRO A 1 -44.50 38.58 -75.06
C PRO A 1 -44.80 37.76 -73.79
N CYS A 2 -43.79 37.44 -72.98
CA CYS A 2 -43.41 38.16 -71.74
C CYS A 2 -43.51 37.07 -70.63
N ASP A 3 -42.70 36.94 -69.60
CA ASP A 3 -41.43 37.52 -69.19
C ASP A 3 -40.86 36.61 -68.08
N HIS A 4 -39.65 36.96 -67.65
CA HIS A 4 -38.63 36.29 -66.84
C HIS A 4 -39.00 35.99 -65.35
N PRO A 5 -38.06 35.53 -64.47
CA PRO A 5 -38.26 34.48 -63.47
C PRO A 5 -38.31 35.02 -62.02
N LEU A 6 -38.57 34.16 -61.03
CA LEU A 6 -38.27 34.48 -59.62
C LEU A 6 -37.46 33.35 -58.98
N HIS A 7 -36.34 33.80 -58.42
CA HIS A 7 -35.40 33.11 -57.55
C HIS A 7 -36.12 32.36 -56.42
N ASP A 8 -35.64 31.16 -56.10
CA ASP A 8 -35.65 30.72 -54.71
C ASP A 8 -34.29 30.11 -54.35
N GLU A 9 -33.69 30.74 -53.36
CA GLU A 9 -32.31 30.63 -52.95
C GLU A 9 -32.21 29.55 -51.86
N ASN A 10 -32.05 28.29 -52.27
CA ASN A 10 -31.72 27.22 -51.33
C ASN A 10 -30.23 27.30 -50.95
N LEU A 11 -29.93 28.18 -49.99
CA LEU A 11 -28.67 28.24 -49.27
C LEU A 11 -28.56 27.02 -48.32
N PRO A 12 -27.57 26.14 -48.48
CA PRO A 12 -27.22 25.20 -47.41
C PRO A 12 -26.60 26.00 -46.27
N HIS A 13 -27.25 25.97 -45.10
CA HIS A 13 -26.66 26.50 -43.88
C HIS A 13 -25.37 25.72 -43.58
N ASN A 14 -24.24 26.38 -43.80
CA ASN A 14 -22.92 25.91 -43.40
C ASN A 14 -22.93 25.71 -41.88
N HIS A 15 -22.98 24.45 -41.43
CA HIS A 15 -22.58 24.13 -40.07
C HIS A 15 -21.08 24.39 -39.99
N HIS A 16 -20.74 25.51 -39.35
CA HIS A 16 -19.39 25.85 -38.93
C HIS A 16 -18.78 24.62 -38.22
N PRO A 17 -17.71 24.00 -38.73
CA PRO A 17 -16.91 23.10 -37.92
C PRO A 17 -16.38 23.99 -36.80
N LYS A 18 -16.68 23.67 -35.55
CA LYS A 18 -16.00 24.35 -34.45
C LYS A 18 -14.56 23.86 -34.45
N ASP A 19 -13.67 24.77 -34.78
CA ASP A 19 -12.22 24.59 -34.79
C ASP A 19 -11.72 24.40 -33.35
N HIS A 20 -12.05 23.27 -32.72
CA HIS A 20 -11.53 22.85 -31.43
C HIS A 20 -10.23 22.06 -31.63
N ALA A 21 -9.27 22.61 -32.37
CA ALA A 21 -7.97 21.98 -32.62
C ALA A 21 -6.80 22.68 -31.90
N ALA A 22 -7.01 23.87 -31.34
CA ALA A 22 -5.91 24.71 -30.83
C ALA A 22 -5.74 24.74 -29.29
N THR A 23 -6.71 24.26 -28.50
CA THR A 23 -6.66 24.32 -27.02
C THR A 23 -6.23 23.01 -26.34
N GLU A 24 -6.05 21.94 -27.11
CA GLU A 24 -5.71 20.59 -26.64
C GLU A 24 -4.26 20.35 -26.14
N PRO A 25 -3.20 21.03 -26.63
CA PRO A 25 -1.83 20.61 -26.27
C PRO A 25 -1.41 21.06 -24.86
N LEU A 26 -1.85 22.23 -24.39
CA LEU A 26 -1.40 22.78 -23.10
C LEU A 26 -1.96 22.00 -21.90
N HIS A 27 -3.20 21.49 -21.98
CA HIS A 27 -3.83 20.71 -20.92
C HIS A 27 -3.31 19.26 -20.84
N ARG A 28 -2.87 18.68 -21.96
CA ARG A 28 -2.24 17.35 -21.96
C ARG A 28 -0.86 17.36 -21.31
N LEU A 29 -0.08 18.42 -21.50
CA LEU A 29 1.26 18.54 -20.90
C LEU A 29 1.17 18.64 -19.36
N THR A 30 0.27 19.46 -18.83
CA THR A 30 0.11 19.61 -17.38
C THR A 30 -0.47 18.36 -16.71
N SER A 31 -1.38 17.64 -17.37
CA SER A 31 -1.93 16.37 -16.87
C SER A 31 -0.93 15.21 -16.94
N GLN A 32 -0.08 15.17 -17.98
CA GLN A 32 0.97 14.16 -18.11
C GLN A 32 2.10 14.38 -17.10
N ASP A 33 2.53 15.63 -16.90
CA ASP A 33 3.57 15.98 -15.93
C ASP A 33 3.09 15.69 -14.51
N SER A 34 1.89 16.14 -14.14
CA SER A 34 1.33 15.86 -12.80
C SER A 34 1.16 14.35 -12.54
N ALA A 35 0.75 13.56 -13.52
CA ALA A 35 0.66 12.10 -13.39
C ALA A 35 2.03 11.42 -13.19
N LEU A 36 3.07 11.93 -13.85
CA LEU A 36 4.43 11.41 -13.75
C LEU A 36 5.09 11.81 -12.42
N TRP A 37 4.88 13.05 -11.97
CA TRP A 37 5.27 13.54 -10.65
C TRP A 37 4.61 12.74 -9.53
N LEU A 38 3.30 12.49 -9.62
CA LEU A 38 2.57 11.67 -8.64
C LEU A 38 3.07 10.23 -8.62
N LYS A 39 3.37 9.63 -9.79
CA LYS A 39 3.94 8.28 -9.87
C LYS A 39 5.28 8.19 -9.13
N ASN A 40 6.20 9.10 -9.41
CA ASN A 40 7.52 9.11 -8.78
C ASN A 40 7.40 9.41 -7.28
N ALA A 41 6.64 10.44 -6.90
CA ALA A 41 6.45 10.82 -5.51
C ALA A 41 5.84 9.69 -4.67
N ARG A 42 4.88 8.92 -5.23
CA ARG A 42 4.27 7.79 -4.53
C ARG A 42 5.27 6.67 -4.26
N SER A 43 6.11 6.33 -5.23
CA SER A 43 7.12 5.27 -5.06
C SER A 43 8.21 5.65 -4.07
N TRP A 44 8.73 6.88 -4.18
CA TRP A 44 9.72 7.40 -3.25
C TRP A 44 9.15 7.59 -1.84
N GLY A 45 7.91 8.08 -1.73
CA GLY A 45 7.21 8.21 -0.45
C GLY A 45 7.02 6.88 0.26
N LEU A 46 6.70 5.82 -0.48
CA LEU A 46 6.59 4.46 0.09
C LEU A 46 7.95 3.93 0.53
N MET A 47 9.00 4.10 -0.27
CA MET A 47 10.35 3.68 0.12
C MET A 47 10.80 4.32 1.44
N ILE A 48 10.57 5.63 1.59
CA ILE A 48 10.91 6.37 2.82
C ILE A 48 10.04 5.92 3.99
N SER A 49 8.72 5.83 3.78
CA SER A 49 7.77 5.39 4.81
C SER A 49 8.10 3.98 5.31
N LEU A 50 8.33 3.02 4.41
CA LEU A 50 8.70 1.64 4.74
C LEU A 50 10.07 1.53 5.42
N SER A 51 11.02 2.41 5.05
CA SER A 51 12.33 2.47 5.70
C SER A 51 12.22 2.93 7.16
N ILE A 52 11.46 4.00 7.41
CA ILE A 52 11.21 4.51 8.77
C ILE A 52 10.42 3.48 9.57
N HIS A 53 9.39 2.89 8.98
CA HIS A 53 8.59 1.83 9.59
C HIS A 53 9.48 0.66 10.04
N GLY A 54 10.32 0.14 9.15
CA GLY A 54 11.24 -0.95 9.47
C GLY A 54 12.25 -0.59 10.56
N LEU A 55 12.71 0.66 10.62
CA LEU A 55 13.60 1.14 11.69
C LEU A 55 12.90 1.16 13.05
N ILE A 56 11.69 1.73 13.12
CA ILE A 56 10.90 1.82 14.35
C ILE A 56 10.53 0.43 14.86
N GLU A 57 10.18 -0.50 13.98
CA GLU A 57 9.87 -1.89 14.34
C GLU A 57 11.09 -2.68 14.83
N GLY A 58 12.29 -2.32 14.36
CA GLY A 58 13.53 -2.96 14.78
C GLY A 58 13.95 -2.59 16.20
N ILE A 59 13.68 -1.35 16.65
CA ILE A 59 14.13 -0.83 17.94
C ILE A 59 13.69 -1.72 19.11
N PRO A 60 12.40 -2.11 19.25
CA PRO A 60 11.98 -2.93 20.38
C PRO A 60 12.52 -4.36 20.37
N LEU A 61 13.06 -4.82 19.24
CA LEU A 61 13.68 -6.13 19.09
C LEU A 61 15.04 -6.22 19.81
N SER A 62 15.62 -5.10 20.24
CA SER A 62 16.86 -5.07 21.03
C SER A 62 16.74 -5.73 22.41
N GLY A 63 15.54 -5.93 22.94
CA GLY A 63 15.31 -6.61 24.22
C GLY A 63 15.62 -8.12 24.22
N LEU A 64 15.98 -8.71 23.08
CA LEU A 64 16.18 -10.15 22.86
C LEU A 64 17.49 -10.71 23.46
N GLU A 65 18.36 -9.87 24.02
CA GLU A 65 19.71 -10.24 24.47
C GLU A 65 19.77 -11.05 25.78
N ASN A 66 18.64 -11.26 26.46
CA ASN A 66 18.54 -12.12 27.65
C ASN A 66 17.93 -13.49 27.31
N PRO A 67 18.72 -14.49 26.84
CA PRO A 67 18.22 -15.78 26.37
C PRO A 67 17.54 -16.64 27.44
N ARG A 68 17.67 -16.32 28.74
CA ARG A 68 17.06 -17.06 29.85
C ARG A 68 15.70 -16.53 30.34
N ALA A 69 15.33 -15.30 29.97
CA ALA A 69 14.02 -14.70 30.30
C ALA A 69 13.12 -14.49 29.05
N ALA A 70 13.70 -14.59 27.84
CA ALA A 70 13.03 -14.32 26.57
C ALA A 70 12.17 -15.48 26.00
N ALA A 71 12.20 -16.67 26.60
CA ALA A 71 11.58 -17.86 26.00
C ALA A 71 10.04 -17.94 26.14
N LEU A 72 9.42 -17.23 27.10
CA LEU A 72 7.96 -17.33 27.33
C LEU A 72 7.11 -16.21 26.68
N PRO A 73 7.46 -14.91 26.78
CA PRO A 73 6.59 -13.85 26.25
C PRO A 73 6.98 -13.27 24.88
N LEU A 74 8.19 -13.54 24.36
CA LEU A 74 8.74 -12.83 23.19
C LEU A 74 8.62 -13.59 21.86
N MET A 75 8.34 -14.90 21.90
CA MET A 75 8.09 -15.73 20.71
C MET A 75 6.92 -15.20 19.85
N PRO A 76 5.77 -14.77 20.41
CA PRO A 76 4.66 -14.23 19.64
C PRO A 76 5.02 -12.90 18.94
N LEU A 77 5.92 -12.12 19.55
CA LEU A 77 6.33 -10.82 19.05
C LEU A 77 7.25 -10.97 17.85
N LEU A 78 8.27 -11.83 17.96
CA LEU A 78 9.14 -12.16 16.83
C LEU A 78 8.32 -12.81 15.69
N LEU A 79 7.40 -13.71 16.03
CA LEU A 79 6.52 -14.35 15.06
C LEU A 79 5.60 -13.31 14.38
N GLY A 80 5.03 -12.38 15.14
CA GLY A 80 4.24 -11.26 14.61
C GLY A 80 5.05 -10.38 13.67
N ILE A 81 6.32 -10.12 13.98
CA ILE A 81 7.24 -9.36 13.12
C ILE A 81 7.53 -10.07 11.80
N VAL A 82 7.87 -11.35 11.88
CA VAL A 82 8.13 -12.17 10.71
C VAL A 82 6.88 -12.28 9.84
N LEU A 83 5.72 -12.53 10.45
CA LEU A 83 4.44 -12.62 9.73
C LEU A 83 4.05 -11.27 9.14
N HIS A 84 4.38 -10.15 9.78
CA HIS A 84 4.03 -8.82 9.27
C HIS A 84 4.91 -8.34 8.13
N LYS A 85 6.15 -8.82 8.08
CA LYS A 85 7.11 -8.52 7.04
C LYS A 85 6.69 -9.11 5.69
N ALA A 86 5.95 -10.22 5.69
CA ALA A 86 5.50 -10.85 4.45
C ALA A 86 4.52 -9.93 3.66
N PRO A 87 3.46 -9.35 4.24
CA PRO A 87 2.55 -8.53 3.43
C PRO A 87 3.09 -7.12 3.13
N THR A 88 3.93 -6.55 4.01
CA THR A 88 4.60 -5.26 3.72
C THR A 88 5.56 -5.40 2.54
N THR A 89 6.39 -6.45 2.50
CA THR A 89 7.28 -6.71 1.37
C THR A 89 6.52 -7.13 0.12
N PHE A 90 5.45 -7.93 0.25
CA PHE A 90 4.56 -8.28 -0.87
C PHE A 90 3.89 -7.04 -1.49
N ALA A 91 3.37 -6.12 -0.67
CA ALA A 91 2.74 -4.90 -1.17
C ALA A 91 3.73 -4.00 -1.92
N LEU A 92 4.94 -3.82 -1.37
CA LEU A 92 6.02 -3.09 -2.04
C LEU A 92 6.39 -3.75 -3.37
N ALA A 93 6.59 -5.07 -3.37
CA ALA A 93 6.94 -5.82 -4.57
C ALA A 93 5.84 -5.75 -5.64
N ALA A 94 4.57 -5.95 -5.24
CA ALA A 94 3.42 -5.86 -6.13
C ALA A 94 3.31 -4.47 -6.77
N LEU A 95 3.56 -3.39 -6.01
CA LEU A 95 3.55 -2.04 -6.54
C LEU A 95 4.68 -1.79 -7.54
N LEU A 96 5.90 -2.19 -7.20
CA LEU A 96 7.07 -2.05 -8.07
C LEU A 96 6.89 -2.84 -9.37
N LEU A 97 6.34 -4.05 -9.30
CA LEU A 97 5.96 -4.85 -10.46
C LEU A 97 4.92 -4.15 -11.35
N ARG A 98 3.90 -3.51 -10.77
CA ARG A 98 2.92 -2.70 -11.52
C ARG A 98 3.55 -1.51 -12.24
N GLN A 99 4.67 -0.99 -11.72
CA GLN A 99 5.43 0.10 -12.35
C GLN A 99 6.43 -0.37 -13.39
N LYS A 100 6.53 -1.69 -13.64
CA LYS A 100 7.45 -2.30 -14.60
C LYS A 100 8.92 -1.90 -14.33
N VAL A 101 9.30 -1.78 -13.05
CA VAL A 101 10.70 -1.52 -12.69
C VAL A 101 11.57 -2.72 -13.05
N SER A 102 12.86 -2.49 -13.26
CA SER A 102 13.81 -3.57 -13.54
C SER A 102 13.89 -4.54 -12.34
N PRO A 103 14.10 -5.84 -12.58
CA PRO A 103 14.19 -6.83 -11.49
C PRO A 103 15.32 -6.50 -10.52
N LEU A 104 16.41 -5.91 -11.00
CA LEU A 104 17.52 -5.47 -10.15
C LEU A 104 17.09 -4.38 -9.16
N MET A 105 16.28 -3.42 -9.59
CA MET A 105 15.76 -2.34 -8.75
C MET A 105 14.70 -2.85 -7.75
N LEU A 106 13.89 -3.84 -8.16
CA LEU A 106 12.95 -4.51 -7.26
C LEU A 106 13.69 -5.20 -6.11
N TRP A 107 14.70 -6.02 -6.43
CA TRP A 107 15.47 -6.74 -5.41
C TRP A 107 16.27 -5.79 -4.52
N SER A 108 16.87 -4.73 -5.07
CA SER A 108 17.60 -3.76 -4.26
C SER A 108 16.69 -3.00 -3.30
N ALA A 109 15.48 -2.62 -3.73
CA ALA A 109 14.49 -1.95 -2.89
C ALA A 109 13.99 -2.84 -1.75
N VAL A 110 13.71 -4.12 -2.04
CA VAL A 110 13.29 -5.10 -1.02
C VAL A 110 14.41 -5.36 0.00
N LEU A 111 15.64 -5.57 -0.47
CA LEU A 111 16.79 -5.77 0.41
C LEU A 111 17.08 -4.55 1.28
N TRP A 112 16.96 -3.34 0.72
CA TRP A 112 17.13 -2.10 1.48
C TRP A 112 16.14 -2.01 2.64
N VAL A 113 14.84 -2.18 2.36
CA VAL A 113 13.78 -2.14 3.39
C VAL A 113 13.92 -3.31 4.38
N ALA A 114 14.41 -4.46 3.94
CA ALA A 114 14.70 -5.58 4.83
C ALA A 114 15.83 -5.24 5.82
N CYS A 115 16.89 -4.56 5.36
CA CYS A 115 18.02 -4.12 6.19
C CYS A 115 17.67 -3.03 7.21
N CYS A 116 16.60 -2.25 7.00
CA CYS A 116 16.17 -1.23 7.96
C CYS A 116 15.80 -1.81 9.34
N THR A 117 15.27 -3.03 9.40
CA THR A 117 14.87 -3.67 10.67
C THR A 117 16.03 -4.14 11.54
N PRO A 118 17.03 -4.89 11.04
CA PRO A 118 18.23 -5.18 11.82
C PRO A 118 19.01 -3.91 12.17
N LEU A 119 18.98 -2.88 11.31
CA LEU A 119 19.55 -1.58 11.63
C LEU A 119 18.81 -0.91 12.81
N GLY A 120 17.47 -0.96 12.82
CA GLY A 120 16.64 -0.50 13.94
C GLY A 120 16.95 -1.23 15.25
N LEU A 121 17.15 -2.55 15.20
CA LEU A 121 17.59 -3.35 16.36
C LEU A 121 18.93 -2.87 16.89
N TRP A 122 19.90 -2.64 16.00
CA TRP A 122 21.22 -2.17 16.40
C TRP A 122 21.18 -0.77 17.03
N ILE A 123 20.35 0.12 16.49
CA ILE A 123 20.09 1.45 17.06
C ILE A 123 19.42 1.32 18.43
N GLY A 124 18.41 0.46 18.58
CA GLY A 124 17.73 0.19 19.84
C GLY A 124 18.67 -0.31 20.94
N HIS A 125 19.62 -1.17 20.58
CA HIS A 125 20.67 -1.63 21.49
C HIS A 125 21.59 -0.48 21.96
N LYS A 126 22.02 0.40 21.04
CA LYS A 126 22.85 1.57 21.38
C LYS A 126 22.12 2.60 22.23
N LEU A 127 20.80 2.71 22.09
CA LEU A 127 19.97 3.65 22.83
C LEU A 127 19.64 3.18 24.25
N GLY A 128 20.16 2.02 24.70
CA GLY A 128 20.01 1.53 26.07
C GLY A 128 18.57 1.18 26.45
N HIS A 129 17.66 1.03 25.48
CA HIS A 129 16.29 0.62 25.72
C HIS A 129 16.27 -0.90 25.97
N THR A 130 16.59 -1.30 27.20
CA THR A 130 16.33 -2.64 27.70
C THR A 130 14.81 -2.82 27.76
N GLY A 131 14.28 -3.84 27.07
CA GLY A 131 12.86 -4.02 26.74
C GLY A 131 11.85 -4.23 27.90
N GLN A 132 12.13 -3.74 29.12
CA GLN A 132 11.22 -3.80 30.26
C GLN A 132 10.27 -2.59 30.37
N ASP A 133 10.69 -1.38 30.00
CA ASP A 133 9.86 -0.18 30.23
C ASP A 133 8.76 0.06 29.18
N ASN A 134 8.85 -0.58 28.00
CA ASN A 134 8.00 -0.25 26.84
C ASN A 134 7.09 -1.40 26.38
N GLN A 135 6.62 -2.24 27.29
CA GLN A 135 5.65 -3.30 27.00
C GLN A 135 4.36 -2.75 26.35
N GLU A 136 3.93 -1.55 26.72
CA GLU A 136 2.76 -0.87 26.13
C GLU A 136 2.98 -0.53 24.65
N ILE A 137 4.18 -0.05 24.29
CA ILE A 137 4.53 0.29 22.91
C ILE A 137 4.63 -0.98 22.06
N LEU A 138 5.15 -2.07 22.65
CA LEU A 138 5.16 -3.38 22.01
C LEU A 138 3.76 -3.90 21.72
N HIS A 139 2.84 -3.79 22.68
CA HIS A 139 1.44 -4.16 22.47
C HIS A 139 0.77 -3.28 21.41
N ALA A 140 1.05 -1.97 21.40
CA ALA A 140 0.52 -1.05 20.39
C ALA A 140 1.04 -1.38 18.98
N LEU A 141 2.32 -1.70 18.84
CA LEU A 141 2.92 -2.14 17.58
C LEU A 141 2.32 -3.47 17.10
N MET A 142 2.13 -4.44 18.00
CA MET A 142 1.49 -5.71 17.67
C MET A 142 0.02 -5.55 17.28
N ALA A 143 -0.72 -4.67 17.95
CA ALA A 143 -2.08 -4.32 17.59
C ALA A 143 -2.15 -3.63 16.22
N LEU A 144 -1.21 -2.72 15.92
CA LEU A 144 -1.10 -2.05 14.63
C LEU A 144 -0.76 -3.04 13.51
N ALA A 145 0.21 -3.93 13.75
CA ALA A 145 0.60 -4.98 12.83
C ALA A 145 -0.61 -5.87 12.53
N THR A 146 -1.25 -6.44 13.56
CA THR A 146 -2.43 -7.30 13.44
C THR A 146 -3.59 -6.60 12.73
N GLY A 147 -3.84 -5.32 13.05
CA GLY A 147 -4.84 -4.49 12.40
C GLY A 147 -4.54 -4.23 10.93
N SER A 148 -3.28 -3.99 10.57
CA SER A 148 -2.85 -3.83 9.18
C SER A 148 -2.98 -5.13 8.38
N PHE A 149 -2.70 -6.30 8.98
CA PHE A 149 -2.99 -7.59 8.35
C PHE A 149 -4.46 -7.81 8.14
N LEU A 150 -5.25 -7.56 9.17
CA LEU A 150 -6.68 -7.75 9.08
C LEU A 150 -7.28 -6.81 8.02
N GLN A 151 -6.80 -5.57 7.92
CA GLN A 151 -7.23 -4.61 6.91
C GLN A 151 -6.85 -5.05 5.50
N ILE A 152 -5.58 -5.41 5.25
CA ILE A 152 -5.11 -5.85 3.93
C ILE A 152 -5.82 -7.14 3.51
N ALA A 153 -5.95 -8.11 4.42
CA ALA A 153 -6.63 -9.38 4.17
C ALA A 153 -8.12 -9.18 3.89
N SER A 154 -8.80 -8.33 4.66
CA SER A 154 -10.23 -8.04 4.46
C SER A 154 -10.46 -7.34 3.13
N THR A 155 -9.64 -6.35 2.76
CA THR A 155 -9.76 -5.68 1.46
C THR A 155 -9.56 -6.68 0.31
N ILE A 156 -8.56 -7.58 0.38
CA ILE A 156 -8.38 -8.62 -0.65
C ILE A 156 -9.58 -9.56 -0.70
N LEU A 157 -10.09 -10.02 0.45
CA LEU A 157 -11.23 -10.95 0.53
C LEU A 157 -12.52 -10.34 -0.06
N PHE A 158 -12.80 -9.09 0.25
CA PHE A 158 -14.03 -8.42 -0.18
C PHE A 158 -13.93 -7.88 -1.61
N GLU A 159 -12.76 -7.38 -2.03
CA GLU A 159 -12.54 -6.90 -3.40
C GLU A 159 -12.32 -8.03 -4.40
N SER A 160 -11.80 -9.19 -3.98
CA SER A 160 -11.75 -10.41 -4.80
C SER A 160 -13.15 -10.98 -5.12
N SER A 161 -14.22 -10.54 -4.44
CA SER A 161 -15.59 -10.99 -4.72
C SER A 161 -16.16 -10.26 -5.95
N ASN A 162 -15.77 -10.72 -7.14
CA ASN A 162 -16.03 -10.05 -8.41
C ASN A 162 -17.44 -10.34 -8.99
N ASN A 163 -18.47 -10.27 -8.15
CA ASN A 163 -19.86 -10.36 -8.56
C ASN A 163 -20.65 -9.53 -7.54
N HIS A 164 -21.50 -8.61 -7.96
CA HIS A 164 -22.15 -7.55 -7.14
C HIS A 164 -23.11 -8.04 -6.02
N LYS A 165 -22.75 -9.08 -5.28
CA LYS A 165 -23.44 -9.61 -4.10
C LYS A 165 -22.39 -9.80 -3.01
N PHE A 166 -22.46 -8.95 -1.99
CA PHE A 166 -21.66 -9.06 -0.78
C PHE A 166 -21.67 -10.51 -0.27
N ASN A 167 -20.52 -11.18 -0.29
CA ASN A 167 -20.44 -12.60 -0.01
C ASN A 167 -20.45 -12.84 1.50
N TRP A 168 -21.66 -12.89 2.06
CA TRP A 168 -21.91 -13.16 3.48
C TRP A 168 -21.20 -14.43 3.98
N LEU A 169 -20.98 -15.41 3.10
CA LEU A 169 -20.28 -16.64 3.44
C LEU A 169 -18.79 -16.41 3.76
N GLN A 170 -18.12 -15.50 3.03
CA GLN A 170 -16.74 -15.11 3.32
C GLN A 170 -16.64 -14.32 4.64
N MET A 171 -17.63 -13.47 4.94
CA MET A 171 -17.67 -12.73 6.19
C MET A 171 -17.94 -13.64 7.40
N PHE A 172 -18.90 -14.56 7.30
CA PHE A 172 -19.15 -15.56 8.35
C PHE A 172 -17.96 -16.49 8.55
N GLY A 173 -17.26 -16.89 7.47
CA GLY A 173 -16.03 -17.67 7.55
C GLY A 173 -14.92 -16.95 8.33
N ALA A 174 -14.71 -15.65 8.05
CA ALA A 174 -13.73 -14.83 8.79
C ALA A 174 -14.12 -14.66 10.27
N LEU A 175 -15.41 -14.41 10.55
CA LEU A 175 -15.93 -14.25 11.92
C LEU A 175 -15.81 -15.56 12.72
N LEU A 176 -16.12 -16.70 12.09
CA LEU A 176 -16.02 -18.02 12.71
C LEU A 176 -14.57 -18.38 13.00
N GLY A 177 -13.64 -18.05 12.08
CA GLY A 177 -12.20 -18.21 12.31
C GLY A 177 -11.72 -17.38 13.50
N ALA A 178 -12.13 -16.11 13.59
CA ALA A 178 -11.81 -15.25 14.73
C ALA A 178 -12.40 -15.78 16.05
N TYR A 179 -13.64 -16.29 16.02
CA TYR A 179 -14.29 -16.88 17.19
C TYR A 179 -13.59 -18.16 17.68
N LEU A 180 -13.24 -19.07 16.75
CA LEU A 180 -12.49 -20.29 17.07
C LEU A 180 -11.10 -19.97 17.63
N ALA A 181 -10.40 -19.00 17.04
CA ALA A 181 -9.10 -18.56 17.52
C ALA A 181 -9.19 -17.97 18.94
N TYR A 182 -10.21 -17.16 19.23
CA TYR A 182 -10.47 -16.64 20.56
C TYR A 182 -10.72 -17.76 21.58
N PHE A 183 -11.52 -18.76 21.21
CA PHE A 183 -11.83 -19.88 22.11
C PHE A 183 -10.63 -20.80 22.36
N MET A 184 -9.74 -20.95 21.37
CA MET A 184 -8.55 -21.80 21.48
C MET A 184 -7.38 -21.11 22.18
N GLY A 185 -7.38 -19.77 22.24
CA GLY A 185 -6.36 -18.96 22.89
C GLY A 185 -6.64 -18.58 24.35
N HIS A 186 -7.76 -19.03 24.91
CA HIS A 186 -8.17 -18.81 26.29
C HIS A 186 -8.00 -20.09 27.13
#